data_AF-M4STW9-F1
#
_entry.id   AF-M4STW9-F1
#
_cell.length_a   1.000
_cell.length_b   1.000
_cell.length_c   1.000
_cell.angle_alpha   90.00
_cell.angle_beta   90.00
_cell.angle_gamma   90.00
#
_symmetry.space_group_name_H-M   'P 1'
#
loop_
_entity.id
_entity.type
_entity.pdbx_description
1 polymer ?
#
loop_
_entity_poly.entity_id
_entity_poly.type
_entity_poly.pdbx_seq_one_letter_code
_entity_poly.pdbx_strand_id
1 'polypeptide(L)'
;LAAAEYSEAGLKAAIKAAVFGEGVDSIDQITTEKAFGTAPTANREAECKTENGGKGTKTALASLSCVCHTPNSNPVTGGVCTQKLATLTGWSANGNQPTAPNLQTLAKSCGETTGQTLTTKRIRAAIRRLRELIHTDGATNGYLGTFVTAGCSGQSSSGACVEFTNMVTTHKDALSQLPWINKVSSIADKLEELEQAAALAKSINAKIISCKDQATAQLKTAEQLAAAIQAASQGTGNGLKSPSKTTETDATCETKGTGDKCTSPCKEVEENGAKKCKLDKEEAKKLEEKTEQNDSKTVTTNTTGSHSLSSIRPLFA
;
A
#
# COMPACT_ATOMS: atom_id res chain seq x y z
N LEU A 1 -13.14 6.93 -3.46
CA LEU A 1 -12.91 6.35 -4.81
C LEU A 1 -11.63 5.50 -4.89
N ALA A 2 -10.56 5.76 -4.13
CA ALA A 2 -9.30 5.00 -4.23
C ALA A 2 -9.41 3.48 -3.92
N ALA A 3 -10.29 3.04 -3.02
CA ALA A 3 -10.33 1.64 -2.59
C ALA A 3 -10.69 0.63 -3.72
N ALA A 4 -11.50 1.04 -4.71
CA ALA A 4 -11.93 0.15 -5.78
C ALA A 4 -10.80 -0.17 -6.78
N GLU A 5 -9.97 0.83 -7.11
CA GLU A 5 -8.89 0.68 -8.09
C GLU A 5 -7.71 -0.17 -7.59
N TYR A 6 -7.55 -0.26 -6.26
CA TYR A 6 -6.53 -1.07 -5.59
C TYR A 6 -7.07 -2.44 -5.16
N SER A 7 -8.36 -2.70 -5.35
CA SER A 7 -8.95 -4.00 -5.06
C SER A 7 -8.50 -5.04 -6.11
N GLU A 8 -8.49 -6.32 -5.72
CA GLU A 8 -8.19 -7.41 -6.65
C GLU A 8 -9.12 -7.41 -7.87
N ALA A 9 -10.42 -7.15 -7.67
CA ALA A 9 -11.39 -7.04 -8.75
C ALA A 9 -11.09 -5.86 -9.68
N GLY A 10 -10.72 -4.70 -9.12
CA GLY A 10 -10.35 -3.51 -9.88
C GLY A 10 -9.09 -3.72 -10.73
N LEU A 11 -8.04 -4.31 -10.15
CA LEU A 11 -6.80 -4.63 -10.87
C LEU A 11 -7.04 -5.68 -11.96
N LYS A 12 -7.84 -6.73 -11.69
CA LYS A 12 -8.26 -7.70 -12.71
C LYS A 12 -9.00 -7.03 -13.85
N ALA A 13 -9.98 -6.18 -13.57
CA ALA A 13 -10.73 -5.45 -14.59
C ALA A 13 -9.80 -4.55 -15.43
N ALA A 14 -8.87 -3.84 -14.80
CA ALA A 14 -7.91 -2.98 -15.49
C ALA A 14 -6.99 -3.77 -16.44
N ILE A 15 -6.55 -4.97 -16.05
CA ILE A 15 -5.72 -5.82 -16.92
C ILE A 15 -6.54 -6.29 -18.11
N LYS A 16 -7.75 -6.79 -17.87
CA LYS A 16 -8.64 -7.21 -18.96
C LYS A 16 -8.93 -6.04 -19.90
N ALA A 17 -9.13 -4.84 -19.38
CA ALA A 17 -9.31 -3.64 -20.18
C ALA A 17 -8.10 -3.32 -21.07
N ALA A 18 -6.88 -3.48 -20.56
CA ALA A 18 -5.66 -3.31 -21.37
C ALA A 18 -5.51 -4.39 -22.45
N VAL A 19 -5.91 -5.64 -22.15
CA VAL A 19 -5.73 -6.77 -23.08
C VAL A 19 -6.83 -6.83 -24.14
N PHE A 20 -8.10 -6.68 -23.74
CA PHE A 20 -9.27 -6.95 -24.55
C PHE A 20 -10.15 -5.72 -24.84
N GLY A 21 -9.99 -4.65 -24.05
CA GLY A 21 -10.82 -3.44 -24.13
C GLY A 21 -11.75 -3.26 -22.92
N GLU A 22 -12.17 -2.01 -22.70
CA GLU A 22 -12.95 -1.60 -21.53
C GLU A 22 -14.29 -2.35 -21.42
N GLY A 23 -14.53 -2.98 -20.25
CA GLY A 23 -15.77 -3.71 -19.97
C GLY A 23 -15.85 -5.12 -20.57
N VAL A 24 -14.72 -5.69 -20.99
CA VAL A 24 -14.64 -7.10 -21.44
C VAL A 24 -14.14 -7.97 -20.29
N ASP A 25 -15.01 -8.86 -19.78
CA ASP A 25 -14.69 -9.74 -18.66
C ASP A 25 -14.30 -11.16 -19.05
N SER A 26 -14.63 -11.59 -20.27
CA SER A 26 -14.29 -12.90 -20.82
C SER A 26 -14.01 -12.81 -22.31
N ILE A 27 -13.38 -13.84 -22.87
CA ILE A 27 -13.09 -13.89 -24.30
C ILE A 27 -14.37 -13.77 -25.13
N ASP A 28 -15.46 -14.42 -24.73
CA ASP A 28 -16.70 -14.42 -25.53
C ASP A 28 -17.41 -13.04 -25.55
N GLN A 29 -17.01 -12.10 -24.67
CA GLN A 29 -17.49 -10.72 -24.67
C GLN A 29 -16.66 -9.77 -25.55
N ILE A 30 -15.56 -10.24 -26.13
CA ILE A 30 -14.73 -9.42 -27.02
C ILE A 30 -15.56 -8.97 -28.22
N THR A 31 -15.60 -7.66 -28.46
CA THR A 31 -16.09 -7.06 -29.71
C THR A 31 -14.96 -6.34 -30.44
N THR A 32 -15.15 -6.10 -31.74
CA THR A 32 -14.19 -5.36 -32.56
C THR A 32 -13.96 -3.96 -32.00
N GLU A 33 -15.01 -3.22 -31.64
CA GLU A 33 -14.92 -1.86 -31.12
C GLU A 33 -14.20 -1.83 -29.78
N LYS A 34 -14.41 -2.83 -28.90
CA LYS A 34 -13.73 -2.89 -27.62
C LYS A 34 -12.23 -3.16 -27.79
N ALA A 35 -11.88 -4.14 -28.61
CA ALA A 35 -10.47 -4.47 -28.86
C ALA A 35 -9.72 -3.32 -29.55
N PHE A 36 -10.32 -2.67 -30.54
CA PHE A 36 -9.70 -1.60 -31.31
C PHE A 36 -9.98 -0.19 -30.74
N GLY A 37 -10.68 -0.09 -29.60
CA GLY A 37 -11.18 1.16 -29.00
C GLY A 37 -12.34 1.83 -29.78
N THR A 38 -12.39 1.60 -31.10
CA THR A 38 -13.49 1.95 -32.02
C THR A 38 -13.41 0.97 -33.20
N ALA A 39 -14.47 0.85 -34.01
CA ALA A 39 -14.43 0.00 -35.20
C ALA A 39 -13.31 0.47 -36.15
N PRO A 40 -12.38 -0.41 -36.57
CA PRO A 40 -11.37 -0.07 -37.56
C PRO A 40 -12.02 0.17 -38.92
N THR A 41 -11.48 1.13 -39.66
CA THR A 41 -12.07 1.62 -40.92
C THR A 41 -11.05 1.68 -42.05
N ALA A 42 -9.75 1.59 -41.71
CA ALA A 42 -8.69 1.59 -42.71
C ALA A 42 -8.18 0.16 -42.98
N ASN A 43 -7.23 0.04 -43.91
CA ASN A 43 -6.52 -1.24 -44.11
C ASN A 43 -5.66 -1.56 -42.88
N ARG A 44 -5.24 -2.83 -42.80
CA ARG A 44 -4.36 -3.31 -41.73
C ARG A 44 -3.11 -2.45 -41.55
N GLU A 45 -2.44 -2.09 -42.63
CA GLU A 45 -1.20 -1.31 -42.57
C GLU A 45 -1.39 0.03 -41.85
N ALA A 46 -2.45 0.76 -42.17
CA ALA A 46 -2.78 2.02 -41.52
C ALA A 46 -3.21 1.85 -40.06
N GLU A 47 -3.93 0.77 -39.75
CA GLU A 47 -4.38 0.49 -38.38
C GLU A 47 -3.23 -0.04 -37.49
N CYS A 48 -2.18 -0.62 -38.09
CA CYS A 48 -1.08 -1.29 -37.40
C CYS A 48 0.19 -0.46 -37.26
N LYS A 49 0.07 0.86 -37.37
CA LYS A 49 1.14 1.80 -37.03
C LYS A 49 0.73 2.75 -35.92
N THR A 50 1.70 3.20 -35.12
CA THR A 50 1.45 4.15 -34.03
C THR A 50 1.14 5.55 -34.52
N GLU A 51 1.58 5.90 -35.74
CA GLU A 51 1.24 7.15 -36.40
C GLU A 51 -0.27 7.36 -36.47
N ASN A 52 -0.73 8.59 -36.17
CA ASN A 52 -2.15 8.98 -36.15
C ASN A 52 -3.05 8.11 -35.25
N GLY A 53 -2.46 7.32 -34.35
CA GLY A 53 -3.19 6.52 -33.39
C GLY A 53 -3.95 5.34 -34.01
N GLY A 54 -3.33 4.65 -34.97
CA GLY A 54 -3.87 3.43 -35.61
C GLY A 54 -4.48 2.48 -34.59
N LYS A 55 -5.68 1.97 -34.89
CA LYS A 55 -6.52 1.31 -33.87
C LYS A 55 -5.99 -0.06 -33.46
N GLY A 56 -5.12 -0.67 -34.28
CA GLY A 56 -4.34 -1.86 -33.95
C GLY A 56 -3.38 -1.68 -32.77
N THR A 57 -3.15 -0.45 -32.30
CA THR A 57 -2.25 -0.18 -31.17
C THR A 57 -2.97 -0.04 -29.82
N LYS A 58 -4.32 -0.09 -29.80
CA LYS A 58 -5.11 0.30 -28.62
C LYS A 58 -5.09 -0.70 -27.47
N THR A 59 -5.22 -1.98 -27.77
CA THR A 59 -5.19 -3.09 -26.80
C THR A 59 -4.14 -4.12 -27.19
N ALA A 60 -3.76 -4.99 -26.25
CA ALA A 60 -2.84 -6.07 -26.56
C ALA A 60 -3.41 -7.00 -27.65
N LEU A 61 -4.72 -7.27 -27.64
CA LEU A 61 -5.37 -8.11 -28.65
C LEU A 61 -5.42 -7.45 -30.03
N ALA A 62 -5.64 -6.14 -30.10
CA ALA A 62 -5.56 -5.41 -31.37
C ALA A 62 -4.13 -5.43 -31.93
N SER A 63 -3.12 -5.26 -31.08
CA SER A 63 -1.71 -5.34 -31.49
C SER A 63 -1.33 -6.76 -31.92
N LEU A 64 -1.86 -7.77 -31.23
CA LEU A 64 -1.70 -9.16 -31.65
C LEU A 64 -2.39 -9.43 -33.00
N SER A 65 -3.52 -8.79 -33.29
CA SER A 65 -4.18 -8.89 -34.60
C SER A 65 -3.31 -8.31 -35.72
N CYS A 66 -2.60 -7.22 -35.44
CA CYS A 66 -1.63 -6.64 -36.37
C CYS A 66 -0.47 -7.56 -36.70
N VAL A 67 -0.06 -8.43 -35.77
CA VAL A 67 0.99 -9.42 -36.01
C VAL A 67 0.42 -10.69 -36.65
N CYS A 68 -0.72 -11.18 -36.17
CA CYS A 68 -1.15 -12.55 -36.40
C CYS A 68 -2.29 -12.75 -37.41
N HIS A 69 -3.13 -11.73 -37.63
CA HIS A 69 -4.31 -11.88 -38.49
C HIS A 69 -3.88 -12.13 -39.94
N THR A 70 -4.72 -12.76 -40.76
CA THR A 70 -4.36 -13.03 -42.16
C THR A 70 -4.71 -11.82 -43.05
N PRO A 71 -3.87 -11.42 -44.03
CA PRO A 71 -4.21 -10.35 -44.96
C PRO A 71 -5.30 -10.79 -45.96
N ASN A 72 -5.92 -9.85 -46.65
CA ASN A 72 -6.91 -10.13 -47.71
C ASN A 72 -6.31 -10.69 -49.01
N SER A 73 -5.01 -10.53 -49.24
CA SER A 73 -4.29 -11.06 -50.40
C SER A 73 -2.87 -11.44 -50.01
N ASN A 74 -2.25 -12.33 -50.80
CA ASN A 74 -0.85 -12.76 -50.64
C ASN A 74 -0.47 -13.18 -49.20
N PRO A 75 -1.27 -14.04 -48.53
CA PRO A 75 -1.02 -14.42 -47.14
C PRO A 75 0.26 -15.23 -46.99
N VAL A 76 0.83 -15.20 -45.78
CA VAL A 76 1.93 -16.09 -45.38
C VAL A 76 1.42 -17.53 -45.36
N THR A 77 2.11 -18.44 -46.05
CA THR A 77 1.77 -19.86 -46.08
C THR A 77 1.81 -20.45 -44.66
N GLY A 78 0.74 -21.11 -44.23
CA GLY A 78 0.64 -21.69 -42.89
C GLY A 78 0.28 -20.69 -41.78
N GLY A 79 0.09 -19.41 -42.10
CA GLY A 79 -0.24 -18.36 -41.11
C GLY A 79 0.98 -17.85 -40.36
N VAL A 80 0.84 -16.68 -39.72
CA VAL A 80 1.95 -16.00 -39.04
C VAL A 80 2.16 -16.54 -37.63
N CYS A 81 1.09 -16.66 -36.83
CA CYS A 81 1.19 -17.07 -35.42
C CYS A 81 0.73 -18.51 -35.19
N THR A 82 -0.34 -18.96 -35.86
CA THR A 82 -0.78 -20.36 -35.86
C THR A 82 -1.45 -20.70 -37.19
N GLN A 83 -1.45 -21.98 -37.55
CA GLN A 83 -2.12 -22.47 -38.75
C GLN A 83 -3.65 -22.27 -38.71
N LYS A 84 -4.26 -22.28 -37.53
CA LYS A 84 -5.69 -22.02 -37.38
C LYS A 84 -6.06 -20.58 -37.75
N LEU A 85 -5.18 -19.62 -37.50
CA LEU A 85 -5.44 -18.21 -37.83
C LEU A 85 -5.33 -17.92 -39.33
N ALA A 86 -4.65 -18.81 -40.10
CA ALA A 86 -4.61 -18.71 -41.56
C ALA A 86 -5.99 -18.91 -42.21
N THR A 87 -6.94 -19.55 -41.52
CA THR A 87 -8.29 -19.82 -42.04
C THR A 87 -9.29 -18.69 -41.76
N LEU A 88 -8.85 -17.60 -41.13
CA LEU A 88 -9.72 -16.44 -40.87
C LEU A 88 -10.02 -15.69 -42.18
N THR A 89 -11.10 -14.92 -42.19
CA THR A 89 -11.34 -13.97 -43.27
C THR A 89 -10.26 -12.89 -43.28
N GLY A 90 -9.65 -12.68 -44.44
CA GLY A 90 -8.53 -11.76 -44.58
C GLY A 90 -8.91 -10.29 -44.37
N TRP A 91 -8.07 -9.57 -43.63
CA TRP A 91 -8.29 -8.17 -43.28
C TRP A 91 -8.06 -7.24 -44.49
N SER A 92 -9.07 -6.48 -44.90
CA SER A 92 -9.04 -5.43 -45.93
C SER A 92 -9.59 -4.09 -45.41
N ALA A 93 -9.35 -2.99 -46.12
CA ALA A 93 -9.92 -1.67 -45.76
C ALA A 93 -11.46 -1.63 -45.90
N ASN A 94 -11.97 -2.03 -47.08
CA ASN A 94 -13.31 -1.64 -47.53
C ASN A 94 -14.34 -2.79 -47.48
N GLY A 95 -14.15 -3.81 -46.64
CA GLY A 95 -15.15 -4.87 -46.53
C GLY A 95 -14.93 -5.91 -45.45
N ASN A 96 -13.68 -6.19 -45.08
CA ASN A 96 -13.38 -7.26 -44.12
C ASN A 96 -12.44 -6.75 -43.02
N GLN A 97 -13.02 -6.22 -41.95
CA GLN A 97 -12.29 -5.90 -40.73
C GLN A 97 -12.26 -7.13 -39.80
N PRO A 98 -11.30 -7.24 -38.85
CA PRO A 98 -11.33 -8.30 -37.85
C PRO A 98 -12.63 -8.27 -37.05
N THR A 99 -13.43 -9.31 -37.19
CA THR A 99 -14.72 -9.43 -36.52
C THR A 99 -14.53 -9.96 -35.09
N ALA A 100 -15.56 -9.82 -34.25
CA ALA A 100 -15.57 -10.40 -32.90
C ALA A 100 -15.19 -11.90 -32.89
N PRO A 101 -15.76 -12.78 -33.75
CA PRO A 101 -15.32 -14.19 -33.83
C PRO A 101 -13.84 -14.37 -34.20
N ASN A 102 -13.29 -13.51 -35.06
CA ASN A 102 -11.87 -13.59 -35.40
C ASN A 102 -11.00 -13.25 -34.18
N LEU A 103 -11.34 -12.18 -33.47
CA LEU A 103 -10.61 -11.72 -32.29
C LEU A 103 -10.72 -12.71 -31.13
N GLN A 104 -11.88 -13.35 -30.96
CA GLN A 104 -12.08 -14.43 -30.01
C GLN A 104 -11.23 -15.65 -30.36
N THR A 105 -11.16 -16.03 -31.64
CA THR A 105 -10.30 -17.12 -32.12
C THR A 105 -8.82 -16.80 -31.87
N LEU A 106 -8.41 -15.55 -32.12
CA LEU A 106 -7.06 -15.08 -31.84
C LEU A 106 -6.75 -15.12 -30.35
N ALA A 107 -7.65 -14.63 -29.48
CA ALA A 107 -7.47 -14.69 -28.03
C ALA A 107 -7.37 -16.14 -27.53
N LYS A 108 -8.15 -17.07 -28.07
CA LYS A 108 -8.11 -18.51 -27.76
C LYS A 108 -6.84 -19.21 -28.26
N SER A 109 -6.09 -18.60 -29.18
CA SER A 109 -4.82 -19.15 -29.65
C SER A 109 -3.67 -18.94 -28.67
N CYS A 110 -3.84 -18.04 -27.69
CA CYS A 110 -2.91 -17.87 -26.59
C CYS A 110 -3.01 -19.06 -25.63
N GLY A 111 -1.88 -19.69 -25.30
CA GLY A 111 -1.86 -20.80 -24.35
C GLY A 111 -2.31 -20.41 -22.95
N GLU A 112 -2.94 -21.34 -22.24
CA GLU A 112 -3.33 -21.12 -20.85
C GLU A 112 -2.10 -21.10 -19.93
N THR A 113 -2.09 -20.16 -18.98
CA THR A 113 -1.13 -20.14 -17.88
C THR A 113 -1.88 -20.32 -16.57
N THR A 114 -2.47 -21.49 -16.38
CA THR A 114 -3.20 -21.80 -15.14
C THR A 114 -2.27 -21.75 -13.93
N GLY A 115 -2.77 -21.22 -12.81
CA GLY A 115 -2.11 -21.25 -11.51
C GLY A 115 -0.99 -20.21 -11.26
N GLN A 116 -0.73 -19.28 -12.19
CA GLN A 116 0.33 -18.28 -11.99
C GLN A 116 -0.24 -16.98 -11.42
N THR A 117 0.11 -16.67 -10.17
CA THR A 117 -0.22 -15.39 -9.54
C THR A 117 0.39 -14.24 -10.34
N LEU A 118 -0.42 -13.23 -10.61
CA LEU A 118 0.07 -11.99 -11.20
C LEU A 118 0.79 -11.17 -10.14
N THR A 119 2.04 -10.83 -10.42
CA THR A 119 2.89 -10.03 -9.52
C THR A 119 3.53 -8.89 -10.30
N THR A 120 3.93 -7.83 -9.58
CA THR A 120 4.72 -6.70 -10.13
C THR A 120 5.90 -7.20 -10.96
N LYS A 121 6.67 -8.17 -10.41
CA LYS A 121 7.83 -8.77 -11.08
C LYS A 121 7.46 -9.44 -12.40
N ARG A 122 6.35 -10.18 -12.43
CA ARG A 122 5.89 -10.87 -13.64
C ARG A 122 5.47 -9.88 -14.73
N ILE A 123 4.73 -8.83 -14.36
CA ILE A 123 4.30 -7.79 -15.29
C ILE A 123 5.53 -7.07 -15.88
N ARG A 124 6.44 -6.58 -15.03
CA ARG A 124 7.65 -5.88 -15.48
C ARG A 124 8.55 -6.77 -16.36
N ALA A 125 8.65 -8.06 -16.05
CA ALA A 125 9.37 -9.01 -16.89
C ALA A 125 8.70 -9.22 -18.26
N ALA A 126 7.37 -9.26 -18.33
CA ALA A 126 6.65 -9.37 -19.60
C ALA A 126 6.82 -8.12 -20.48
N ILE A 127 6.73 -6.93 -19.90
CA ILE A 127 7.00 -5.66 -20.61
C ILE A 127 8.42 -5.64 -21.15
N ARG A 128 9.41 -6.04 -20.33
CA ARG A 128 10.82 -6.11 -20.77
C ARG A 128 11.01 -7.07 -21.94
N ARG A 129 10.46 -8.29 -21.85
CA ARG A 129 10.52 -9.27 -22.95
C ARG A 129 9.88 -8.74 -24.22
N LEU A 130 8.76 -8.03 -24.11
CA LEU A 130 8.14 -7.40 -25.28
C LEU A 130 9.04 -6.34 -25.90
N ARG A 131 9.73 -5.54 -25.07
CA ARG A 131 10.71 -4.55 -25.55
C ARG A 131 11.85 -5.22 -26.31
N GLU A 132 12.34 -6.35 -25.81
CA GLU A 132 13.42 -7.14 -26.43
C GLU A 132 13.00 -7.76 -27.78
N LEU A 133 11.70 -7.89 -28.06
CA LEU A 133 11.19 -8.36 -29.35
C LEU A 133 11.03 -7.25 -30.40
N ILE A 134 11.18 -5.98 -30.00
CA ILE A 134 11.12 -4.86 -30.94
C ILE A 134 12.48 -4.72 -31.61
N HIS A 135 12.46 -4.67 -32.93
CA HIS A 135 13.66 -4.51 -33.74
C HIS A 135 13.55 -3.30 -34.68
N THR A 136 14.65 -2.99 -35.35
CA THR A 136 14.76 -1.92 -36.33
C THR A 136 15.52 -2.44 -37.54
N ASP A 137 14.95 -2.32 -38.73
CA ASP A 137 15.58 -2.74 -39.99
C ASP A 137 16.16 -1.54 -40.78
N GLY A 138 16.15 -0.35 -40.17
CA GLY A 138 16.62 0.88 -40.80
C GLY A 138 16.67 2.06 -39.82
N ALA A 139 16.79 3.27 -40.37
CA ALA A 139 17.08 4.47 -39.59
C ALA A 139 15.85 5.22 -39.03
N THR A 140 14.62 4.78 -39.33
CA THR A 140 13.40 5.58 -39.03
C THR A 140 12.45 4.89 -38.04
N ASN A 141 12.02 3.67 -38.35
CA ASN A 141 10.92 2.99 -37.66
C ASN A 141 11.41 1.80 -36.84
N GLY A 142 10.62 1.42 -35.84
CA GLY A 142 10.76 0.14 -35.14
C GLY A 142 9.60 -0.80 -35.44
N TYR A 143 9.77 -2.09 -35.20
CA TYR A 143 8.78 -3.12 -35.52
C TYR A 143 8.66 -4.17 -34.43
N LEU A 144 7.42 -4.54 -34.10
CA LEU A 144 7.11 -5.75 -33.34
C LEU A 144 6.49 -6.77 -34.31
N GLY A 145 7.15 -7.92 -34.48
CA GLY A 145 6.81 -8.90 -35.52
C GLY A 145 7.71 -8.77 -36.74
N THR A 146 7.39 -9.47 -37.82
CA THR A 146 8.26 -9.52 -39.01
C THR A 146 7.93 -8.37 -39.95
N PHE A 147 8.92 -7.52 -40.23
CA PHE A 147 8.88 -6.54 -41.31
C PHE A 147 9.71 -7.07 -42.49
N VAL A 148 9.25 -6.81 -43.72
CA VAL A 148 9.96 -7.18 -44.95
C VAL A 148 10.19 -5.93 -45.79
N THR A 149 9.12 -5.23 -46.16
CA THR A 149 9.16 -3.94 -46.87
C THR A 149 7.78 -3.27 -46.87
N ALA A 150 7.73 -2.00 -47.30
CA ALA A 150 6.56 -1.14 -47.43
C ALA A 150 5.79 -0.82 -46.13
N GLY A 151 5.37 -1.82 -45.35
CA GLY A 151 4.58 -1.63 -44.14
C GLY A 151 4.07 -2.93 -43.51
N CYS A 152 3.21 -2.80 -42.49
CA CYS A 152 2.63 -3.92 -41.75
C CYS A 152 1.26 -4.37 -42.29
N SER A 153 1.21 -4.71 -43.58
CA SER A 153 -0.04 -5.09 -44.27
C SER A 153 -0.49 -6.53 -44.01
N GLY A 154 0.38 -7.37 -43.47
CA GLY A 154 0.21 -8.81 -43.29
C GLY A 154 0.64 -9.68 -44.45
N GLN A 155 0.89 -9.08 -45.60
CA GLN A 155 1.28 -9.79 -46.80
C GLN A 155 2.69 -10.37 -46.64
N SER A 156 2.89 -11.55 -47.22
CA SER A 156 4.19 -12.24 -47.19
C SER A 156 5.33 -11.40 -47.78
N SER A 157 5.03 -10.52 -48.74
CA SER A 157 6.01 -9.62 -49.36
C SER A 157 6.16 -8.27 -48.66
N SER A 158 5.52 -8.04 -47.51
CA SER A 158 5.49 -6.73 -46.86
C SER A 158 5.79 -6.79 -45.37
N GLY A 159 5.01 -7.52 -44.58
CA GLY A 159 5.27 -7.65 -43.16
C GLY A 159 4.02 -7.86 -42.32
N ALA A 160 4.16 -8.65 -41.27
CA ALA A 160 3.12 -8.95 -40.29
C ALA A 160 3.59 -8.44 -38.92
N CYS A 161 3.30 -7.17 -38.66
CA CYS A 161 3.93 -6.43 -37.59
C CYS A 161 3.03 -5.33 -37.00
N VAL A 162 3.49 -4.73 -35.91
CA VAL A 162 3.13 -3.36 -35.51
C VAL A 162 4.30 -2.46 -35.84
N GLU A 163 4.06 -1.34 -36.51
CA GLU A 163 5.07 -0.33 -36.81
C GLU A 163 5.05 0.79 -35.75
N PHE A 164 6.22 1.06 -35.18
CA PHE A 164 6.48 2.22 -34.33
C PHE A 164 7.09 3.32 -35.20
N THR A 165 6.23 4.13 -35.80
CA THR A 165 6.62 5.15 -36.77
C THR A 165 7.54 6.20 -36.12
N ASN A 166 8.64 6.53 -36.79
CA ASN A 166 9.66 7.49 -36.34
C ASN A 166 10.30 7.15 -34.98
N MET A 167 10.24 5.90 -34.51
CA MET A 167 10.81 5.49 -33.23
C MET A 167 12.31 5.84 -33.12
N VAL A 168 13.08 5.56 -34.18
CA VAL A 168 14.53 5.75 -34.19
C VAL A 168 14.89 7.23 -34.26
N THR A 169 14.23 7.98 -35.14
CA THR A 169 14.50 9.42 -35.36
C THR A 169 14.04 10.29 -34.19
N THR A 170 13.00 9.88 -33.48
CA THR A 170 12.49 10.62 -32.31
C THR A 170 13.02 10.11 -30.98
N HIS A 171 13.82 9.03 -30.99
CA HIS A 171 14.32 8.34 -29.79
C HIS A 171 13.21 8.03 -28.76
N LYS A 172 11.99 7.77 -29.24
CA LYS A 172 10.85 7.42 -28.38
C LYS A 172 10.92 5.95 -28.01
N ASP A 173 10.68 5.63 -26.74
CA ASP A 173 10.45 4.24 -26.33
C ASP A 173 9.21 3.71 -27.05
N ALA A 174 9.36 2.69 -27.90
CA ALA A 174 8.27 2.13 -28.69
C ALA A 174 7.07 1.74 -27.82
N LEU A 175 7.35 1.09 -26.68
CA LEU A 175 6.29 0.62 -25.80
C LEU A 175 5.49 1.74 -25.15
N SER A 176 6.09 2.91 -24.93
CA SER A 176 5.36 4.08 -24.42
C SER A 176 4.26 4.59 -25.37
N GLN A 177 4.36 4.23 -26.66
CA GLN A 177 3.38 4.57 -27.69
C GLN A 177 2.16 3.64 -27.67
N LEU A 178 2.17 2.56 -26.89
CA LEU A 178 1.07 1.61 -26.77
C LEU A 178 0.24 1.91 -25.50
N PRO A 179 -1.01 2.40 -25.62
CA PRO A 179 -1.83 2.75 -24.46
C PRO A 179 -2.03 1.60 -23.48
N TRP A 180 -2.11 0.36 -23.98
CA TRP A 180 -2.27 -0.82 -23.13
C TRP A 180 -1.02 -1.15 -22.32
N ILE A 181 0.19 -0.84 -22.81
CA ILE A 181 1.41 -0.97 -21.99
C ILE A 181 1.38 0.05 -20.86
N ASN A 182 0.97 1.28 -21.11
CA ASN A 182 0.87 2.30 -20.07
C ASN A 182 -0.13 1.88 -18.97
N LYS A 183 -1.27 1.28 -19.34
CA LYS A 183 -2.23 0.69 -18.39
C LYS A 183 -1.60 -0.44 -17.58
N VAL A 184 -0.92 -1.39 -18.23
CA VAL A 184 -0.30 -2.55 -17.57
C VAL A 184 0.86 -2.12 -16.64
N SER A 185 1.65 -1.11 -17.02
CA SER A 185 2.67 -0.50 -16.16
C SER A 185 2.06 0.12 -14.91
N SER A 186 0.97 0.91 -15.06
CA SER A 186 0.27 1.51 -13.92
C SER A 186 -0.28 0.44 -12.96
N ILE A 187 -0.73 -0.71 -13.46
CA ILE A 187 -1.15 -1.83 -12.64
C ILE A 187 0.02 -2.42 -11.84
N ALA A 188 1.21 -2.54 -12.45
CA ALA A 188 2.40 -2.97 -11.74
C ALA A 188 2.78 -2.01 -10.61
N ASP A 189 2.67 -0.70 -10.84
CA ASP A 189 2.97 0.30 -9.82
C ASP A 189 1.97 0.22 -8.65
N LYS A 190 0.67 0.06 -8.95
CA LYS A 190 -0.36 -0.18 -7.91
C LYS A 190 -0.12 -1.46 -7.10
N LEU A 191 0.33 -2.54 -7.74
CA LEU A 191 0.70 -3.77 -7.04
C LEU A 191 1.91 -3.55 -6.11
N GLU A 192 2.91 -2.81 -6.56
CA GLU A 192 4.08 -2.46 -5.74
C GLU A 192 3.69 -1.62 -4.51
N GLU A 193 2.81 -0.64 -4.68
CA GLU A 193 2.28 0.16 -3.57
C GLU A 193 1.53 -0.71 -2.54
N LEU A 194 0.73 -1.68 -3.01
CA LEU A 194 0.03 -2.64 -2.13
C LEU A 194 1.01 -3.52 -1.35
N GLU A 195 2.06 -4.01 -2.01
CA GLU A 195 3.11 -4.82 -1.39
C GLU A 195 3.83 -4.03 -0.27
N GLN A 196 4.17 -2.77 -0.54
CA GLN A 196 4.81 -1.88 0.44
C GLN A 196 3.88 -1.57 1.62
N ALA A 197 2.61 -1.26 1.35
CA ALA A 197 1.61 -0.99 2.39
C ALA A 197 1.38 -2.21 3.30
N ALA A 198 1.30 -3.42 2.72
CA ALA A 198 1.17 -4.66 3.47
C ALA A 198 2.38 -4.93 4.38
N ALA A 199 3.60 -4.67 3.88
CA ALA A 199 4.83 -4.80 4.67
C ALA A 199 4.85 -3.82 5.87
N LEU A 200 4.46 -2.56 5.64
CA LEU A 200 4.37 -1.56 6.70
C LEU A 200 3.32 -1.94 7.76
N ALA A 201 2.13 -2.36 7.33
CA ALA A 201 1.06 -2.79 8.24
C ALA A 201 1.51 -3.97 9.11
N LYS A 202 2.22 -4.96 8.53
CA LYS A 202 2.79 -6.08 9.27
C LYS A 202 3.80 -5.61 10.34
N SER A 203 4.67 -4.67 9.98
CA SER A 203 5.64 -4.06 10.92
C SER A 203 4.95 -3.31 12.07
N ILE A 204 3.91 -2.53 11.77
CA ILE A 204 3.14 -1.80 12.79
C ILE A 204 2.42 -2.78 13.72
N ASN A 205 1.77 -3.81 13.18
CA ASN A 205 1.10 -4.83 14.00
C ASN A 205 2.09 -5.56 14.93
N ALA A 206 3.30 -5.86 14.45
CA ALA A 206 4.34 -6.44 15.29
C ALA A 206 4.74 -5.50 16.45
N LYS A 207 4.86 -4.19 16.19
CA LYS A 207 5.12 -3.19 17.25
C LYS A 207 3.97 -3.08 18.25
N ILE A 208 2.72 -3.11 17.79
CA ILE A 208 1.55 -3.08 18.67
C ILE A 208 1.54 -4.30 19.60
N ILE A 209 1.81 -5.50 19.07
CA ILE A 209 1.91 -6.73 19.86
C ILE A 209 3.05 -6.59 20.89
N SER A 210 4.23 -6.12 20.48
CA SER A 210 5.35 -5.90 21.40
C SER A 210 5.01 -4.89 22.51
N CYS A 211 4.34 -3.78 22.20
CA CYS A 211 3.92 -2.79 23.20
C CYS A 211 2.92 -3.39 24.19
N LYS A 212 1.98 -4.23 23.69
CA LYS A 212 1.02 -4.95 24.54
C LYS A 212 1.73 -5.91 25.51
N ASP A 213 2.71 -6.66 25.02
CA ASP A 213 3.47 -7.60 25.84
C ASP A 213 4.29 -6.87 26.91
N GLN A 214 4.93 -5.76 26.54
CA GLN A 214 5.64 -4.89 27.48
C GLN A 214 4.69 -4.33 28.55
N ALA A 215 3.53 -3.79 28.16
CA ALA A 215 2.55 -3.26 29.10
C ALA A 215 2.05 -4.35 30.07
N THR A 216 1.82 -5.56 29.56
CA THR A 216 1.38 -6.71 30.37
C THR A 216 2.46 -7.15 31.36
N ALA A 217 3.74 -7.16 30.94
CA ALA A 217 4.87 -7.46 31.82
C ALA A 217 5.04 -6.40 32.93
N GLN A 218 4.85 -5.12 32.60
CA GLN A 218 4.90 -4.02 33.57
C GLN A 218 3.76 -4.13 34.58
N LEU A 219 2.52 -4.42 34.13
CA LEU A 219 1.39 -4.65 35.02
C LEU A 219 1.64 -5.82 35.98
N LYS A 220 2.13 -6.96 35.49
CA LYS A 220 2.47 -8.12 36.33
C LYS A 220 3.56 -7.79 37.35
N THR A 221 4.56 -6.99 36.96
CA THR A 221 5.61 -6.53 37.87
C THR A 221 5.04 -5.62 38.97
N ALA A 222 4.13 -4.71 38.62
CA ALA A 222 3.45 -3.85 39.58
C ALA A 222 2.58 -4.65 40.56
N GLU A 223 1.84 -5.66 40.08
CA GLU A 223 1.05 -6.57 40.92
C GLU A 223 1.95 -7.34 41.90
N GLN A 224 3.08 -7.88 41.44
CA GLN A 224 4.05 -8.58 42.29
C GLN A 224 4.64 -7.67 43.36
N LEU A 225 4.99 -6.43 43.00
CA LEU A 225 5.48 -5.44 43.95
C LEU A 225 4.42 -5.09 45.00
N ALA A 226 3.17 -4.88 44.59
CA ALA A 226 2.06 -4.61 45.50
C ALA A 226 1.82 -5.77 46.48
N ALA A 227 1.85 -7.02 46.00
CA ALA A 227 1.73 -8.21 46.84
C ALA A 227 2.90 -8.32 47.85
N ALA A 228 4.13 -8.01 47.43
CA ALA A 228 5.29 -8.03 48.32
C ALA A 228 5.18 -6.97 49.44
N ILE A 229 4.68 -5.77 49.12
CA ILE A 229 4.42 -4.71 50.12
C ILE A 229 3.35 -5.17 51.14
N GLN A 230 2.29 -5.82 50.68
CA GLN A 230 1.25 -6.38 51.57
C GLN A 230 1.77 -7.53 52.44
N ALA A 231 2.62 -8.41 51.89
CA ALA A 231 3.23 -9.48 52.66
C ALA A 231 4.19 -8.93 53.73
N ALA A 232 4.95 -7.88 53.41
CA ALA A 232 5.82 -7.20 54.37
C ALA A 232 5.04 -6.51 55.50
N SER A 233 3.80 -6.05 55.24
CA SER A 233 2.94 -5.46 56.28
C SER A 233 2.22 -6.50 57.14
N GLN A 234 2.04 -7.74 56.65
CA GLN A 234 1.48 -8.86 57.43
C GLN A 234 2.54 -9.66 58.20
N GLY A 235 3.79 -9.60 57.75
CA GLY A 235 4.97 -10.18 58.41
C GLY A 235 5.64 -9.25 59.41
N THR A 236 4.89 -8.53 60.24
CA THR A 236 5.45 -7.88 61.45
C THR A 236 4.40 -7.84 62.56
N GLY A 237 4.20 -8.98 63.20
CA GLY A 237 4.11 -9.02 64.66
C GLY A 237 5.46 -8.62 65.26
N ASN A 238 5.86 -7.36 65.04
CA ASN A 238 6.82 -6.53 65.76
C ASN A 238 7.08 -5.31 64.88
N GLY A 239 6.48 -4.18 65.27
CA GLY A 239 6.29 -3.00 64.45
C GLY A 239 7.53 -2.46 63.75
N LEU A 240 7.42 -2.34 62.43
CA LEU A 240 8.14 -1.32 61.67
C LEU A 240 7.28 -0.07 61.65
N LYS A 241 7.71 0.92 62.44
CA LYS A 241 7.16 2.27 62.44
C LYS A 241 7.16 2.80 61.00
N SER A 242 5.97 3.08 60.48
CA SER A 242 5.78 4.13 59.48
C SER A 242 6.55 5.37 59.92
N PRO A 243 7.14 6.18 59.01
CA PRO A 243 7.61 7.49 59.37
C PRO A 243 6.37 8.32 59.73
N SER A 244 5.98 8.23 61.00
CA SER A 244 5.10 9.20 61.64
C SER A 244 5.72 10.55 61.34
N LYS A 245 4.97 11.40 60.62
CA LYS A 245 5.09 12.84 60.77
C LYS A 245 5.01 13.09 62.27
N THR A 246 6.16 13.28 62.91
CA THR A 246 6.23 13.68 64.30
C THR A 246 5.75 15.12 64.36
N THR A 247 4.50 15.31 64.78
CA THR A 247 4.08 16.58 65.36
C THR A 247 4.91 16.75 66.62
N GLU A 248 5.89 17.64 66.59
CA GLU A 248 6.70 17.97 67.78
C GLU A 248 5.74 18.50 68.87
N THR A 249 5.99 18.08 70.10
CA THR A 249 5.26 18.41 71.34
C THR A 249 6.25 19.01 72.34
N ASP A 250 5.78 19.69 73.39
CA ASP A 250 6.68 20.26 74.42
C ASP A 250 7.70 19.24 74.95
N ALA A 251 7.26 17.98 75.16
CA ALA A 251 8.14 16.90 75.61
C ALA A 251 9.23 16.50 74.59
N THR A 252 8.99 16.66 73.29
CA THR A 252 10.00 16.37 72.25
C THR A 252 10.93 17.55 72.03
N CYS A 253 10.44 18.79 72.17
CA CYS A 253 11.28 19.99 72.20
C CYS A 253 12.24 20.03 73.40
N GLU A 254 11.78 19.63 74.59
CA GLU A 254 12.61 19.61 75.79
C GLU A 254 13.84 18.68 75.63
N THR A 255 13.71 17.60 74.86
CA THR A 255 14.82 16.67 74.60
C THR A 255 15.90 17.22 73.67
N LYS A 256 15.64 18.31 72.93
CA LYS A 256 16.62 18.92 72.00
C LYS A 256 17.69 19.74 72.72
N GLY A 257 17.44 20.13 73.98
CA GLY A 257 18.34 20.98 74.78
C GLY A 257 18.27 22.46 74.38
N THR A 258 19.07 23.31 75.05
CA THR A 258 19.13 24.77 74.82
C THR A 258 20.17 25.16 73.75
N GLY A 259 20.07 26.38 73.21
CA GLY A 259 20.96 26.91 72.19
C GLY A 259 20.61 26.45 70.77
N ASP A 260 21.62 26.32 69.90
CA ASP A 260 21.48 26.10 68.44
C ASP A 260 20.72 24.82 68.03
N LYS A 261 20.44 23.93 68.98
CA LYS A 261 19.67 22.69 68.76
C LYS A 261 18.16 22.87 68.94
N CYS A 262 17.73 23.99 69.53
CA CYS A 262 16.32 24.33 69.71
C CYS A 262 15.81 25.12 68.49
N THR A 263 15.50 24.41 67.41
CA THR A 263 15.06 24.99 66.13
C THR A 263 13.57 24.78 65.87
N SER A 264 12.96 25.60 65.00
CA SER A 264 11.53 25.51 64.64
C SER A 264 11.14 24.06 64.27
N PRO A 265 10.01 23.53 64.79
CA PRO A 265 8.90 24.23 65.47
C PRO A 265 9.07 24.50 66.97
N CYS A 266 10.26 24.27 67.56
CA CYS A 266 10.56 24.58 68.96
C CYS A 266 11.28 25.93 69.10
N LYS A 267 11.07 26.63 70.22
CA LYS A 267 11.79 27.86 70.60
C LYS A 267 12.30 27.83 72.03
N GLU A 268 13.40 28.52 72.27
CA GLU A 268 13.98 28.66 73.60
C GLU A 268 13.20 29.73 74.39
N VAL A 269 12.74 29.36 75.58
CA VAL A 269 12.05 30.24 76.52
C VAL A 269 12.78 30.23 77.86
N GLU A 270 12.81 31.37 78.55
CA GLU A 270 13.43 31.49 79.86
C GLU A 270 12.34 31.50 80.94
N GLU A 271 12.37 30.50 81.81
CA GLU A 271 11.34 30.29 82.84
C GLU A 271 12.04 29.97 84.16
N ASN A 272 11.82 30.81 85.18
CA ASN A 272 12.51 30.77 86.48
C ASN A 272 14.05 30.86 86.40
N GLY A 273 14.58 31.68 85.49
CA GLY A 273 16.03 31.91 85.34
C GLY A 273 16.80 30.76 84.68
N ALA A 274 16.10 29.76 84.14
CA ALA A 274 16.68 28.68 83.35
C ALA A 274 16.06 28.66 81.96
N LYS A 275 16.92 28.55 80.94
CA LYS A 275 16.47 28.44 79.54
C LYS A 275 15.99 27.01 79.25
N LYS A 276 14.87 26.88 78.55
CA LYS A 276 14.25 25.61 78.16
C LYS A 276 13.75 25.68 76.72
N CYS A 277 13.85 24.59 75.98
CA CYS A 277 13.30 24.49 74.63
C CYS A 277 11.85 23.99 74.68
N LYS A 278 10.89 24.80 74.28
CA LYS A 278 9.44 24.47 74.26
C LYS A 278 8.85 24.65 72.87
N LEU A 279 7.72 24.03 72.60
CA LEU A 279 7.05 24.13 71.31
C LEU A 279 6.54 25.55 71.06
N ASP A 280 6.77 26.09 69.87
CA ASP A 280 6.19 27.36 69.47
C ASP A 280 4.75 27.15 68.97
N LYS A 281 3.79 27.59 69.79
CA LYS A 281 2.36 27.45 69.53
C LYS A 281 1.88 28.21 68.29
N GLU A 282 2.60 29.24 67.81
CA GLU A 282 2.25 29.94 66.56
C GLU A 282 2.74 29.22 65.30
N GLU A 283 3.94 28.62 65.33
CA GLU A 283 4.49 27.83 64.21
C GLU A 283 3.77 26.48 64.08
N ALA A 284 3.39 25.86 65.20
CA ALA A 284 2.61 24.62 65.20
C ALA A 284 1.24 24.79 64.50
N LYS A 285 0.56 25.92 64.70
CA LYS A 285 -0.71 26.24 64.00
C LYS A 285 -0.56 26.42 62.48
N LYS A 286 0.55 27.03 62.03
CA LYS A 286 0.82 27.20 60.58
C LYS A 286 1.10 25.88 59.87
N LEU A 287 1.62 24.87 60.58
CA LEU A 287 1.83 23.53 60.03
C LEU A 287 0.53 22.75 59.87
N GLU A 288 -0.44 22.93 60.77
CA GLU A 288 -1.76 22.30 60.70
C GLU A 288 -2.58 22.85 59.52
N GLU A 289 -2.64 24.18 59.33
CA GLU A 289 -3.42 24.83 58.24
C GLU A 289 -2.93 24.50 56.81
N LYS A 290 -1.64 24.18 56.62
CA LYS A 290 -1.09 23.79 55.30
C LYS A 290 -1.50 22.38 54.85
N THR A 291 -2.06 21.57 55.75
CA THR A 291 -2.39 20.17 55.47
C THR A 291 -3.80 19.98 54.89
N GLU A 292 -4.69 20.96 55.04
CA GLU A 292 -6.10 20.85 54.59
C GLU A 292 -6.34 21.29 53.14
N GLN A 293 -5.34 21.86 52.44
CA GLN A 293 -5.53 22.45 51.10
C GLN A 293 -5.10 21.57 49.90
N ASN A 294 -4.60 20.34 50.11
CA ASN A 294 -4.14 19.46 49.01
C ASN A 294 -5.09 18.31 48.65
N ASP A 295 -6.23 18.15 49.33
CA ASP A 295 -7.24 17.12 49.03
C ASP A 295 -8.55 17.73 48.50
N SER A 296 -8.49 18.48 47.40
CA SER A 296 -9.62 18.62 46.44
C SER A 296 -9.28 19.57 45.29
N LYS A 297 -9.00 19.02 44.11
CA LYS A 297 -9.40 19.69 42.87
C LYS A 297 -9.71 18.69 41.76
N THR A 298 -10.93 18.17 41.81
CA THR A 298 -11.67 17.68 40.65
C THR A 298 -11.80 18.81 39.64
N VAL A 299 -11.24 18.67 38.44
CA VAL A 299 -11.55 19.53 37.29
C VAL A 299 -12.10 18.64 36.19
N THR A 300 -13.41 18.73 36.01
CA THR A 300 -14.15 18.31 34.83
C THR A 300 -13.93 19.32 33.71
N THR A 301 -13.47 18.86 32.55
CA THR A 301 -13.63 19.59 31.28
C THR A 301 -14.16 18.64 30.21
N ASN A 302 -15.39 18.93 29.78
CA ASN A 302 -16.02 18.36 28.60
C ASN A 302 -15.39 18.96 27.34
N THR A 303 -15.01 18.13 26.36
CA THR A 303 -15.20 18.49 24.94
C THR A 303 -15.36 17.24 24.07
N THR A 304 -16.35 17.36 23.18
CA THR A 304 -17.00 16.40 22.29
C THR A 304 -16.12 15.82 21.18
N GLY A 305 -16.35 14.55 20.83
CA GLY A 305 -16.22 14.06 19.45
C GLY A 305 -15.23 12.91 19.19
N SER A 306 -15.44 11.71 19.75
CA SER A 306 -14.81 10.49 19.24
C SER A 306 -15.72 9.81 18.22
N HIS A 307 -15.37 9.92 16.94
CA HIS A 307 -15.90 9.03 15.91
C HIS A 307 -15.38 7.61 16.14
N SER A 308 -16.32 6.68 16.20
CA SER A 308 -16.10 5.25 16.39
C SER A 308 -15.29 4.66 15.22
N LEU A 309 -14.06 4.22 15.48
CA LEU A 309 -13.32 3.29 14.62
C LEU A 309 -13.45 1.89 15.21
N SER A 310 -14.65 1.31 15.06
CA SER A 310 -14.86 -0.11 15.24
C SER A 310 -14.62 -0.85 13.93
N SER A 311 -13.77 -1.88 14.02
CA SER A 311 -13.71 -3.05 13.13
C SER A 311 -12.97 -2.89 11.79
N ILE A 312 -11.64 -3.07 11.85
CA ILE A 312 -10.91 -3.72 10.75
C ILE A 312 -10.34 -5.03 11.32
N ARG A 313 -11.06 -6.13 11.06
CA ARG A 313 -10.51 -7.49 11.17
C ARG A 313 -9.64 -7.75 9.94
N PRO A 314 -8.39 -8.20 10.06
CA PRO A 314 -7.69 -8.80 8.93
C PRO A 314 -8.16 -10.25 8.76
N LEU A 315 -8.93 -10.49 7.70
CA LEU A 315 -9.18 -11.81 7.14
C LEU A 315 -8.08 -12.08 6.10
N PHE A 316 -7.08 -12.86 6.49
CA PHE A 316 -6.26 -13.64 5.55
C PHE A 316 -5.87 -14.95 6.25
N ALA A 317 -6.64 -15.98 5.93
CA ALA A 317 -6.26 -17.39 5.93
C ALA A 317 -6.77 -17.97 4.61
#